data_AF-A0A229RSP3-F1
#
_entry.id   AF-A0A229RSP3-F1
#
_cell.length_a   1.000
_cell.length_b   1.000
_cell.length_c   1.000
_cell.angle_alpha   90.00
_cell.angle_beta   90.00
_cell.angle_gamma   90.00
#
_symmetry.space_group_name_H-M   'P 1'
#
loop_
_entity.id
_entity.type
_entity.pdbx_description
1 polymer ?
#
loop_
_entity_poly.entity_id
_entity_poly.type
_entity_poly.pdbx_seq_one_letter_code
_entity_poly.pdbx_strand_id
1 'polypeptide(L)'
;MTDIERDVPLVVFSALPSGFQVRDLPQGVSVAGRFDDAIARAATMTAGLALVCRLDEEGTRYFNEIVGSTYEVRDGAFRIYLPGVDPAVDEGWRHRYTVPARFLRYRDAAGRLVGRAIALRAGARRPPDSYDAAVERLDSARSDEPKELHEYLDLAEAEIVEHRLCLAVLDQKYLSVIEEQQQLEADNNRLRADLELAWKKLRLVGRELWEDQADSVTELESRRLPDNADSPGEAALYAQEYLIDFLSFPDDACKDLDDIDTAVEARAWGETSWRGFRALHAYGQALAGAEDPGSFWTWCENSRHSYAWPASSKKLAMVESDSVKRSDRLRAKRVFPVDRAVDPSGSIYMEAHLKIAEGGGVLAPRIYFLPSRETGKVYIGYFGPHKNVPNTLA
;
A
#
# COMPACT_ATOMS: atom_id res chain seq x y z
N MET A 1 31.84 -34.06 -16.07
CA MET A 1 31.60 -32.61 -16.26
C MET A 1 31.39 -31.85 -14.95
N THR A 2 31.91 -32.37 -13.84
CA THR A 2 32.15 -31.63 -12.58
C THR A 2 33.37 -32.30 -11.98
N ASP A 3 34.51 -31.65 -12.11
CA ASP A 3 35.72 -32.08 -11.42
C ASP A 3 35.59 -31.68 -9.95
N ILE A 4 35.78 -32.64 -9.04
CA ILE A 4 35.74 -32.40 -7.58
C ILE A 4 36.87 -31.45 -7.17
N GLU A 5 37.91 -31.30 -7.99
CA GLU A 5 39.00 -30.34 -7.77
C GLU A 5 38.64 -28.90 -8.17
N ARG A 6 37.43 -28.64 -8.66
CA ARG A 6 36.99 -27.26 -8.90
C ARG A 6 36.82 -26.51 -7.59
N ASP A 7 37.54 -25.41 -7.47
CA ASP A 7 37.43 -24.46 -6.38
C ASP A 7 36.11 -23.65 -6.45
N VAL A 8 34.96 -24.31 -6.38
CA VAL A 8 33.63 -23.70 -6.40
C VAL A 8 32.99 -23.73 -5.02
N PRO A 9 32.17 -22.72 -4.65
CA PRO A 9 31.40 -22.79 -3.42
C PRO A 9 30.53 -24.04 -3.37
N LEU A 10 30.47 -24.67 -2.20
CA LEU A 10 29.62 -25.80 -1.88
C LEU A 10 28.40 -25.30 -1.10
N VAL A 11 27.20 -25.59 -1.58
CA VAL A 11 25.93 -25.25 -0.92
C VAL A 11 25.33 -26.54 -0.39
N VAL A 12 25.29 -26.70 0.93
CA VAL A 12 24.78 -27.92 1.57
C VAL A 12 23.44 -27.62 2.21
N PHE A 13 22.39 -28.30 1.76
CA PHE A 13 21.08 -28.34 2.39
C PHE A 13 21.03 -29.52 3.37
N SER A 14 20.70 -29.24 4.63
CA SER A 14 20.42 -30.28 5.64
C SER A 14 19.07 -30.93 5.41
N ALA A 15 18.87 -32.10 6.02
CA ALA A 15 17.58 -32.76 6.03
C ALA A 15 16.50 -31.88 6.67
N LEU A 16 15.32 -31.87 6.06
CA LEU A 16 14.16 -31.17 6.58
C LEU A 16 13.47 -32.02 7.65
N PRO A 17 13.28 -31.52 8.89
CA PRO A 17 12.68 -32.31 9.97
C PRO A 17 11.26 -32.77 9.63
N SER A 18 10.94 -34.00 10.05
CA SER A 18 9.58 -34.53 9.97
C SER A 18 8.61 -33.62 10.74
N GLY A 19 7.58 -33.11 10.06
CA GLY A 19 6.57 -32.24 10.64
C GLY A 19 6.88 -30.73 10.61
N PHE A 20 7.98 -30.31 9.97
CA PHE A 20 8.32 -28.89 9.80
C PHE A 20 7.16 -28.10 9.14
N GLN A 21 6.77 -26.98 9.75
CA GLN A 21 5.66 -26.14 9.28
C GLN A 21 6.18 -24.79 8.77
N VAL A 22 5.61 -24.32 7.67
CA VAL A 22 5.88 -22.98 7.12
C VAL A 22 4.55 -22.24 7.02
N ARG A 23 4.51 -21.04 7.60
CA ARG A 23 3.35 -20.15 7.44
C ARG A 23 3.31 -19.65 5.98
N ASP A 24 2.11 -19.53 5.43
CA ASP A 24 1.86 -18.92 4.12
C ASP A 24 2.41 -19.69 2.90
N LEU A 25 2.35 -21.03 2.92
CA LEU A 25 2.54 -21.83 1.71
C LEU A 25 1.31 -21.74 0.78
N PRO A 26 1.49 -21.71 -0.55
CA PRO A 26 0.38 -21.81 -1.49
C PRO A 26 -0.47 -23.06 -1.24
N GLN A 27 -1.80 -22.93 -1.37
CA GLN A 27 -2.71 -24.06 -1.21
C GLN A 27 -2.34 -25.22 -2.16
N GLY A 28 -2.34 -26.45 -1.64
CA GLY A 28 -2.02 -27.65 -2.41
C GLY A 28 -0.53 -27.99 -2.54
N VAL A 29 0.38 -27.17 -2.01
CA VAL A 29 1.82 -27.45 -2.05
C VAL A 29 2.28 -28.00 -0.70
N SER A 30 2.91 -29.18 -0.69
CA SER A 30 3.50 -29.75 0.52
C SER A 30 4.83 -29.05 0.86
N VAL A 31 5.14 -28.93 2.15
CA VAL A 31 6.41 -28.35 2.62
C VAL A 31 7.61 -29.11 2.04
N ALA A 32 7.56 -30.45 2.03
CA ALA A 32 8.61 -31.30 1.47
C ALA A 32 8.78 -31.08 -0.04
N GLY A 33 7.67 -31.07 -0.80
CA GLY A 33 7.71 -30.79 -2.23
C GLY A 33 8.24 -29.38 -2.53
N ARG A 34 7.89 -28.38 -1.71
CA ARG A 34 8.44 -27.03 -1.83
C ARG A 34 9.94 -26.97 -1.54
N PHE A 35 10.41 -27.74 -0.57
CA PHE A 35 11.82 -27.82 -0.24
C PHE A 35 12.62 -28.47 -1.38
N ASP A 36 12.11 -29.57 -1.95
CA ASP A 36 12.70 -30.24 -3.10
C ASP A 36 12.79 -29.30 -4.31
N ASP A 37 11.69 -28.59 -4.60
CA ASP A 37 11.64 -27.55 -5.64
C ASP A 37 12.68 -26.45 -5.40
N ALA A 38 12.82 -25.96 -4.17
CA ALA A 38 13.76 -24.89 -3.86
C ALA A 38 15.22 -25.34 -4.08
N ILE A 39 15.56 -26.58 -3.74
CA ILE A 39 16.89 -27.17 -3.97
C ILE A 39 17.15 -27.33 -5.47
N ALA A 40 16.20 -27.92 -6.20
CA ALA A 40 16.32 -28.12 -7.64
C ALA A 40 16.51 -26.79 -8.38
N ARG A 41 15.70 -25.78 -8.03
CA ARG A 41 15.81 -24.43 -8.62
C ARG A 41 17.10 -23.74 -8.24
N ALA A 42 17.57 -23.87 -7.00
CA ALA A 42 18.87 -23.35 -6.61
C ALA A 42 20.00 -23.99 -7.46
N ALA A 43 19.99 -25.31 -7.63
CA ALA A 43 20.95 -26.03 -8.46
C ALA A 43 20.92 -25.56 -9.91
N THR A 44 19.73 -25.39 -10.51
CA THR A 44 19.60 -24.87 -11.87
C THR A 44 20.12 -23.45 -12.00
N MET A 45 19.70 -22.54 -11.11
CA MET A 45 20.06 -21.12 -11.17
C MET A 45 21.54 -20.85 -10.94
N THR A 46 22.24 -21.75 -10.23
CA THR A 46 23.67 -21.62 -9.94
C THR A 46 24.51 -22.69 -10.62
N ALA A 47 23.97 -23.30 -11.69
CA ALA A 47 24.66 -24.31 -12.46
C ALA A 47 26.01 -23.77 -12.96
N GLY A 48 27.08 -24.54 -12.70
CA GLY A 48 28.46 -24.15 -13.04
C GLY A 48 29.10 -23.11 -12.12
N LEU A 49 28.33 -22.46 -11.23
CA LEU A 49 28.84 -21.44 -10.29
C LEU A 49 29.05 -21.99 -8.87
N ALA A 50 28.24 -22.97 -8.45
CA ALA A 50 28.34 -23.63 -7.16
C ALA A 50 27.93 -25.11 -7.26
N LEU A 51 28.47 -25.95 -6.39
CA LEU A 51 28.00 -27.31 -6.20
C LEU A 51 26.87 -27.30 -5.17
N VAL A 52 25.69 -27.79 -5.53
CA VAL A 52 24.53 -27.86 -4.64
C VAL A 52 24.30 -29.31 -4.20
N CYS A 53 24.34 -29.54 -2.90
CA CYS A 53 24.18 -30.87 -2.29
C CYS A 53 23.01 -30.87 -1.32
N ARG A 54 22.26 -31.98 -1.31
CA ARG A 54 21.22 -32.28 -0.33
C ARG A 54 21.68 -33.45 0.52
N LEU A 55 21.60 -33.29 1.83
CA LEU A 55 21.83 -34.36 2.79
C LEU A 55 20.48 -34.94 3.25
N ASP A 56 20.47 -36.24 3.49
CA ASP A 56 19.42 -36.90 4.28
C ASP A 56 19.75 -36.78 5.79
N GLU A 57 18.92 -37.38 6.65
CA GLU A 57 19.06 -37.24 8.11
C GLU A 57 20.39 -37.81 8.61
N GLU A 58 20.77 -38.99 8.11
CA GLU A 58 22.03 -39.65 8.47
C GLU A 58 23.24 -38.88 7.93
N GLY A 59 23.18 -38.43 6.67
CA GLY A 59 24.21 -37.61 6.05
C GLY A 59 24.39 -36.27 6.75
N THR A 60 23.31 -35.64 7.20
CA THR A 60 23.36 -34.39 7.99
C THR A 60 24.12 -34.61 9.30
N ARG A 61 23.87 -35.73 9.99
CA ARG A 61 24.57 -36.09 11.22
C ARG A 61 26.07 -36.28 10.99
N TYR A 62 26.45 -37.16 10.05
CA TYR A 62 27.87 -37.41 9.76
C TYR A 62 28.59 -36.15 9.26
N PHE A 63 27.94 -35.36 8.42
CA PHE A 63 28.52 -34.11 7.93
C PHE A 63 28.82 -33.14 9.07
N ASN A 64 27.87 -32.98 10.01
CA ASN A 64 28.06 -32.11 11.17
C ASN A 64 29.14 -32.63 12.14
N GLU A 65 29.31 -33.95 12.27
CA GLU A 65 30.41 -34.55 13.06
C GLU A 65 31.78 -34.21 12.47
N ILE A 66 31.90 -34.14 11.14
CA ILE A 66 33.15 -33.82 10.44
C ILE A 66 33.47 -32.33 10.51
N VAL A 67 32.49 -31.47 10.24
CA VAL A 67 32.71 -30.02 10.10
C VAL A 67 32.67 -29.27 11.44
N GLY A 68 32.15 -29.89 12.50
CA GLY A 68 32.02 -29.29 13.81
C GLY A 68 30.92 -28.24 13.92
N SER A 69 30.64 -27.79 15.15
CA SER A 69 29.51 -26.94 15.50
C SER A 69 29.52 -25.57 14.82
N THR A 70 30.71 -25.01 14.54
CA THR A 70 30.86 -23.71 13.87
C THR A 70 30.28 -23.74 12.45
N TYR A 71 30.41 -24.88 11.78
CA TYR A 71 30.15 -25.03 10.35
C TYR A 71 28.88 -25.82 10.06
N GLU A 72 28.17 -26.30 11.05
CA GLU A 72 27.05 -27.22 10.88
C GLU A 72 25.87 -26.65 10.07
N VAL A 73 25.04 -27.58 9.59
CA VAL A 73 23.74 -27.36 8.96
C VAL A 73 22.66 -28.18 9.67
N ARG A 74 21.50 -27.58 9.90
CA ARG A 74 20.41 -28.17 10.70
C ARG A 74 19.04 -27.72 10.20
N ASP A 75 18.02 -28.50 10.50
CA ASP A 75 16.61 -28.14 10.38
C ASP A 75 16.17 -27.65 8.98
N GLY A 76 16.65 -28.31 7.93
CA GLY A 76 16.39 -27.95 6.54
C GLY A 76 17.08 -26.66 6.09
N ALA A 77 17.91 -26.03 6.92
CA ALA A 77 18.70 -24.89 6.50
C ALA A 77 19.75 -25.31 5.47
N PHE A 78 20.25 -24.33 4.72
CA PHE A 78 21.45 -24.49 3.93
C PHE A 78 22.58 -23.58 4.39
N ARG A 79 23.81 -24.02 4.16
CA ARG A 79 25.01 -23.19 4.33
C ARG A 79 25.82 -23.16 3.04
N ILE A 80 26.38 -22.00 2.75
CA ILE A 80 27.28 -21.78 1.61
C ILE A 80 28.72 -21.83 2.13
N TYR A 81 29.42 -22.92 1.86
CA TYR A 81 30.85 -23.08 2.09
C TYR A 81 31.60 -22.47 0.92
N LEU A 82 32.52 -21.56 1.23
CA LEU A 82 33.36 -20.93 0.23
C LEU A 82 34.64 -21.74 0.09
N PRO A 83 35.30 -21.68 -1.07
CA PRO A 83 36.70 -22.09 -1.26
C PRO A 83 37.61 -21.94 -0.04
N GLY A 84 38.40 -22.97 0.23
CA GLY A 84 39.38 -22.99 1.31
C GLY A 84 38.78 -23.03 2.72
N VAL A 85 37.59 -23.64 2.88
CA VAL A 85 37.04 -23.90 4.22
C VAL A 85 37.95 -24.88 4.97
N ASP A 86 38.34 -24.51 6.18
CA ASP A 86 39.05 -25.37 7.12
C ASP A 86 38.23 -25.50 8.40
N PRO A 87 37.59 -26.66 8.65
CA PRO A 87 36.83 -26.91 9.87
C PRO A 87 37.62 -26.76 11.17
N ALA A 88 38.96 -26.82 11.13
CA ALA A 88 39.80 -26.65 12.31
C ALA A 88 39.95 -25.18 12.74
N VAL A 89 39.59 -24.23 11.87
CA VAL A 89 39.68 -22.78 12.13
C VAL A 89 38.29 -22.21 12.35
N ASP A 90 38.13 -21.28 13.30
CA ASP A 90 36.83 -20.65 13.57
C ASP A 90 36.52 -19.50 12.59
N GLU A 91 36.12 -19.85 11.37
CA GLU A 91 35.74 -18.91 10.31
C GLU A 91 34.28 -19.03 9.89
N GLY A 92 33.40 -19.55 10.75
CA GLY A 92 31.99 -19.78 10.43
C GLY A 92 31.25 -18.56 9.89
N TRP A 93 31.68 -17.34 10.27
CA TRP A 93 31.15 -16.06 9.78
C TRP A 93 31.33 -15.84 8.27
N ARG A 94 32.34 -16.48 7.65
CA ARG A 94 32.55 -16.44 6.19
C ARG A 94 31.51 -17.27 5.44
N HIS A 95 30.88 -18.24 6.10
CA HIS A 95 30.06 -19.27 5.46
C HIS A 95 28.59 -19.06 5.79
N ARG A 96 27.90 -18.39 4.86
CA ARG A 96 26.52 -17.92 5.08
C ARG A 96 25.56 -19.08 5.35
N TYR A 97 24.95 -19.06 6.53
CA TYR A 97 23.86 -19.97 6.94
C TYR A 97 22.49 -19.33 6.72
N THR A 98 21.55 -20.08 6.14
CA THR A 98 20.20 -19.59 5.80
C THR A 98 19.14 -20.62 6.19
N VAL A 99 18.23 -20.19 7.06
CA VAL A 99 17.11 -21.01 7.55
C VAL A 99 15.96 -21.13 6.54
N PRO A 100 15.15 -22.22 6.57
CA PRO A 100 14.07 -22.48 5.61
C PRO A 100 13.06 -21.36 5.44
N ALA A 101 12.68 -20.70 6.54
CA ALA A 101 11.70 -19.61 6.52
C ALA A 101 12.08 -18.46 5.56
N ARG A 102 13.37 -18.28 5.25
CA ARG A 102 13.85 -17.25 4.33
C ARG A 102 13.72 -17.61 2.85
N PHE A 103 13.59 -18.89 2.51
CA PHE A 103 13.61 -19.31 1.11
C PHE A 103 12.45 -20.23 0.71
N LEU A 104 11.70 -20.81 1.64
CA LEU A 104 10.55 -21.66 1.30
C LEU A 104 9.35 -20.86 0.79
N ARG A 105 9.24 -19.58 1.15
CA ARG A 105 8.12 -18.71 0.73
C ARG A 105 8.08 -18.49 -0.78
N TYR A 106 9.21 -18.21 -1.42
CA TYR A 106 9.28 -17.91 -2.86
C TYR A 106 10.12 -18.93 -3.61
N ARG A 107 9.66 -19.34 -4.81
CA ARG A 107 10.19 -20.49 -5.54
C ARG A 107 11.68 -20.38 -5.83
N ASP A 108 12.13 -19.18 -6.20
CA ASP A 108 13.51 -18.94 -6.61
C ASP A 108 14.35 -18.27 -5.51
N ALA A 109 13.84 -18.14 -4.28
CA ALA A 109 14.53 -17.41 -3.23
C ALA A 109 15.87 -18.06 -2.84
N ALA A 110 15.93 -19.38 -2.74
CA ALA A 110 17.18 -20.10 -2.44
C ALA A 110 18.24 -19.81 -3.51
N GLY A 111 17.90 -19.98 -4.78
CA GLY A 111 18.79 -19.67 -5.91
C GLY A 111 19.24 -18.22 -5.94
N ARG A 112 18.35 -17.25 -5.71
CA ARG A 112 18.72 -15.82 -5.62
C ARG A 112 19.63 -15.49 -4.44
N LEU A 113 19.47 -16.16 -3.31
CA LEU A 113 20.30 -15.97 -2.13
C LEU A 113 21.71 -16.53 -2.35
N VAL A 114 21.80 -17.73 -2.93
CA VAL A 114 23.08 -18.34 -3.32
C VAL A 114 23.77 -17.50 -4.39
N GLY A 115 23.06 -17.17 -5.48
CA GLY A 115 23.58 -16.38 -6.59
C GLY A 115 24.17 -15.05 -6.13
N ARG A 116 23.46 -14.28 -5.30
CA ARG A 116 23.98 -13.02 -4.73
C ARG A 116 25.22 -13.22 -3.87
N ALA A 117 25.29 -14.31 -3.10
CA ALA A 117 26.45 -14.57 -2.25
C ALA A 117 27.70 -14.93 -3.06
N ILE A 118 27.55 -15.50 -4.25
CA ILE A 118 28.68 -15.96 -5.09
C ILE A 118 28.99 -15.07 -6.29
N ALA A 119 28.08 -14.17 -6.70
CA ALA A 119 28.15 -13.38 -7.94
C ALA A 119 29.47 -12.61 -8.12
N LEU A 120 29.92 -11.88 -7.09
CA LEU A 120 31.17 -11.11 -7.16
C LEU A 120 32.41 -11.98 -7.39
N ARG A 121 32.40 -13.21 -6.87
CA ARG A 121 33.52 -14.16 -7.00
C ARG A 121 33.44 -14.95 -8.30
N ALA A 122 32.22 -15.27 -8.74
CA ALA A 122 31.97 -15.92 -10.02
C ALA A 122 32.47 -15.06 -11.19
N GLY A 123 32.19 -13.74 -11.17
CA GLY A 123 32.63 -12.83 -12.23
C GLY A 123 34.15 -12.63 -12.35
N ALA A 124 34.91 -12.95 -11.29
CA ALA A 124 36.37 -12.85 -11.30
C ALA A 124 37.06 -14.13 -11.83
N ARG A 125 36.31 -15.19 -12.15
CA ARG A 125 36.87 -16.48 -12.56
C ARG A 125 36.99 -16.57 -14.07
N ARG A 126 38.04 -17.25 -14.52
CA ARG A 126 38.14 -17.68 -15.91
C ARG A 126 37.22 -18.89 -16.13
N PRO A 127 36.52 -18.95 -17.28
CA PRO A 127 35.79 -20.14 -17.65
C PRO A 127 36.76 -21.33 -17.80
N PRO A 128 36.32 -22.55 -17.47
CA PRO A 128 37.12 -23.76 -17.65
C PRO A 128 37.28 -24.10 -19.15
N ASP A 129 38.29 -24.88 -19.51
CA ASP A 129 38.56 -25.29 -20.91
C ASP A 129 37.37 -26.04 -21.56
N SER A 130 36.53 -26.67 -20.74
CA SER A 130 35.30 -27.34 -21.20
C SER A 130 34.14 -26.39 -21.53
N TYR A 131 34.29 -25.08 -21.29
CA TYR A 131 33.20 -24.11 -21.41
C TYR A 131 32.72 -23.96 -22.85
N ASP A 132 33.64 -23.78 -23.80
CA ASP A 132 33.28 -23.57 -25.20
C ASP A 132 32.49 -24.76 -25.77
N ALA A 133 32.93 -25.99 -25.46
CA ALA A 133 32.23 -27.21 -25.86
C ALA A 133 30.87 -27.39 -25.16
N ALA A 134 30.69 -26.85 -23.95
CA ALA A 134 29.41 -26.87 -23.24
C ALA A 134 28.44 -25.82 -23.80
N VAL A 135 28.93 -24.64 -24.15
CA VAL A 135 28.17 -23.59 -24.85
C VAL A 135 27.69 -24.10 -26.20
N GLU A 136 28.58 -24.70 -27.00
CA GLU A 136 28.22 -25.26 -28.30
C GLU A 136 27.12 -26.33 -28.21
N ARG A 137 27.18 -27.21 -27.19
CA ARG A 137 26.11 -28.19 -26.92
C ARG A 137 24.81 -27.55 -26.45
N LEU A 138 24.88 -26.50 -25.63
CA LEU A 138 23.70 -25.78 -25.15
C LEU A 138 23.03 -25.02 -26.30
N ASP A 139 23.79 -24.34 -27.14
CA ASP A 139 23.29 -23.63 -28.31
C ASP A 139 22.70 -24.61 -29.34
N SER A 140 23.32 -25.78 -29.51
CA SER A 140 22.77 -26.87 -30.33
C SER A 140 21.45 -27.41 -29.77
N ALA A 141 21.33 -27.56 -28.44
CA ALA A 141 20.09 -27.99 -27.79
C ALA A 141 18.99 -26.91 -27.81
N ARG A 142 19.36 -25.62 -27.79
CA ARG A 142 18.44 -24.48 -27.94
C ARG A 142 17.95 -24.30 -29.36
N SER A 143 18.70 -24.78 -30.34
CA SER A 143 18.35 -24.70 -31.77
C SER A 143 17.18 -25.63 -32.17
N ASP A 144 16.80 -26.59 -31.32
CA ASP A 144 15.61 -27.43 -31.48
C ASP A 144 14.31 -26.78 -30.95
N GLU A 145 14.37 -25.61 -30.31
CA GLU A 145 13.17 -24.82 -29.98
C GLU A 145 12.72 -23.99 -31.21
N PRO A 146 11.41 -23.85 -31.47
CA PRO A 146 10.92 -23.09 -32.63
C PRO A 146 11.47 -21.66 -32.62
N LYS A 147 12.10 -21.23 -33.72
CA LYS A 147 12.65 -19.86 -33.89
C LYS A 147 11.65 -18.76 -33.49
N GLU A 148 10.36 -19.02 -33.69
CA GLU A 148 9.25 -18.15 -33.28
C GLU A 148 9.30 -17.79 -31.79
N LEU A 149 9.63 -18.75 -30.89
CA LEU A 149 9.67 -18.49 -29.45
C LEU A 149 10.83 -17.57 -29.04
N HIS A 150 11.97 -17.66 -29.73
CA HIS A 150 13.10 -16.75 -29.49
C HIS A 150 12.78 -15.32 -29.95
N GLU A 151 12.15 -15.16 -31.12
CA GLU A 151 11.67 -13.85 -31.58
C GLU A 151 10.64 -13.25 -30.62
N TYR A 152 9.72 -14.05 -30.07
CA TYR A 152 8.79 -13.60 -29.04
C TYR A 152 9.49 -13.18 -27.73
N LEU A 153 10.53 -13.90 -27.33
CA LEU A 153 11.28 -13.58 -26.11
C LEU A 153 12.06 -12.27 -26.27
N ASP A 154 12.72 -12.08 -27.42
CA ASP A 154 13.45 -10.84 -27.75
C ASP A 154 12.50 -9.64 -27.81
N LEU A 155 11.31 -9.82 -28.40
CA LEU A 155 10.27 -8.79 -28.44
C LEU A 155 9.78 -8.44 -27.03
N ALA A 156 9.54 -9.44 -26.19
CA ALA A 156 9.11 -9.24 -24.81
C ALA A 156 10.19 -8.56 -23.95
N GLU A 157 11.47 -8.91 -24.14
CA GLU A 157 12.59 -8.23 -23.48
C GLU A 157 12.70 -6.77 -23.91
N ALA A 158 12.52 -6.47 -25.21
CA ALA A 158 12.49 -5.10 -25.72
C ALA A 158 11.32 -4.30 -25.12
N GLU A 159 10.11 -4.86 -25.07
CA GLU A 159 8.94 -4.24 -24.45
C GLU A 159 9.17 -3.97 -22.95
N ILE A 160 9.79 -4.91 -22.22
CA ILE A 160 10.13 -4.72 -20.80
C ILE A 160 11.09 -3.54 -20.63
N VAL A 161 12.08 -3.39 -21.50
CA VAL A 161 13.03 -2.27 -21.46
C VAL A 161 12.31 -0.94 -21.74
N GLU A 162 11.44 -0.90 -22.76
CA GLU A 162 10.65 0.28 -23.09
C GLU A 162 9.71 0.70 -21.96
N HIS A 163 8.98 -0.26 -21.38
CA HIS A 163 8.11 0.00 -20.24
C HIS A 163 8.88 0.51 -19.02
N ARG A 164 10.08 -0.02 -18.74
CA ARG A 164 10.94 0.49 -17.66
C ARG A 164 11.38 1.93 -17.89
N LEU A 165 11.71 2.30 -19.12
CA LEU A 165 12.04 3.68 -19.47
C LEU A 165 10.81 4.60 -19.32
N CYS A 166 9.64 4.15 -19.77
CA CYS A 166 8.39 4.90 -19.62
C CYS A 166 8.02 5.12 -18.13
N LEU A 167 8.19 4.09 -17.29
CA LEU A 167 8.01 4.20 -15.85
C LEU A 167 8.97 5.20 -15.23
N ALA A 168 10.26 5.18 -15.60
CA ALA A 168 11.23 6.14 -15.07
C ALA A 168 10.87 7.60 -15.44
N VAL A 169 10.39 7.84 -16.67
CA VAL A 169 9.90 9.16 -17.10
C VAL A 169 8.64 9.56 -16.32
N LEU A 170 7.73 8.61 -16.08
CA LEU A 170 6.52 8.86 -15.32
C LEU A 170 6.83 9.19 -13.85
N ASP A 171 7.76 8.46 -13.24
CA ASP A 171 8.24 8.71 -11.88
C ASP A 171 8.86 10.11 -11.75
N GLN A 172 9.68 10.51 -12.74
CA GLN A 172 10.23 11.87 -12.78
C GLN A 172 9.14 12.94 -12.87
N LYS A 173 8.12 12.72 -13.72
CA LYS A 173 6.97 13.63 -13.82
C LYS A 173 6.16 13.66 -12.53
N TYR A 174 5.96 12.51 -11.89
CA TYR A 174 5.24 12.41 -10.63
C TYR A 174 5.95 13.19 -9.53
N LEU A 175 7.28 13.06 -9.41
CA LEU A 175 8.08 13.84 -8.48
C LEU A 175 7.96 15.35 -8.75
N SER A 176 8.05 15.79 -10.02
CA SER A 176 7.89 17.22 -10.33
C SER A 176 6.51 17.77 -9.98
N VAL A 177 5.45 16.96 -10.17
CA VAL A 177 4.09 17.35 -9.81
C VAL A 177 3.91 17.44 -8.30
N ILE A 178 4.54 16.54 -7.53
CA ILE A 178 4.55 16.63 -6.07
C ILE A 178 5.22 17.92 -5.60
N GLU A 179 6.39 18.25 -6.17
CA GLU A 179 7.11 19.49 -5.83
C GLU A 179 6.27 20.73 -6.15
N GLU A 180 5.64 20.77 -7.33
CA GLU A 180 4.73 21.86 -7.71
C GLU A 180 3.52 21.96 -6.77
N GLN A 181 2.93 20.82 -6.39
CA GLN A 181 1.82 20.79 -5.45
C GLN A 181 2.23 21.33 -4.07
N GLN A 182 3.38 20.91 -3.54
CA GLN A 182 3.90 21.40 -2.27
C GLN A 182 4.15 22.91 -2.30
N GLN A 183 4.69 23.42 -3.42
CA GLN A 183 4.89 24.85 -3.61
C GLN A 183 3.55 25.61 -3.63
N LEU A 184 2.56 25.11 -4.36
CA LEU A 184 1.22 25.70 -4.41
C LEU A 184 0.53 25.69 -3.05
N GLU A 185 0.71 24.63 -2.26
CA GLU A 185 0.18 24.55 -0.89
C GLU A 185 0.86 25.57 0.03
N ALA A 186 2.18 25.73 -0.06
CA ALA A 186 2.92 26.75 0.67
C ALA A 186 2.45 28.18 0.30
N ASP A 187 2.26 28.44 -0.99
CA ASP A 187 1.75 29.72 -1.48
C ASP A 187 0.30 29.96 -1.03
N ASN A 188 -0.55 28.92 -1.04
CA ASN A 188 -1.93 29.02 -0.54
C ASN A 188 -1.95 29.38 0.95
N ASN A 189 -1.11 28.72 1.76
CA ASN A 189 -0.99 29.00 3.18
C ASN A 189 -0.51 30.44 3.43
N ARG A 190 0.46 30.91 2.65
CA ARG A 190 0.92 32.30 2.70
C ARG A 190 -0.18 33.29 2.36
N LEU A 191 -0.90 33.07 1.26
CA LEU A 191 -2.02 33.93 0.85
C LEU A 191 -3.15 33.93 1.87
N ARG A 192 -3.43 32.80 2.52
CA ARG A 192 -4.39 32.72 3.63
C ARG A 192 -3.95 33.57 4.83
N ALA A 193 -2.67 33.50 5.20
CA ALA A 193 -2.13 34.32 6.29
C ALA A 193 -2.16 35.82 5.95
N ASP A 194 -1.80 36.19 4.73
CA ASP A 194 -1.86 37.58 4.25
C ASP A 194 -3.30 38.11 4.23
N LEU A 195 -4.25 37.29 3.77
CA LEU A 195 -5.67 37.60 3.81
C LEU A 195 -6.16 37.79 5.24
N GLU A 196 -5.77 36.91 6.17
CA GLU A 196 -6.12 37.03 7.58
C GLU A 196 -5.57 38.33 8.20
N LEU A 197 -4.34 38.71 7.86
CA LEU A 197 -3.76 39.97 8.30
C LEU A 197 -4.50 41.18 7.72
N ALA A 198 -4.90 41.13 6.45
CA ALA A 198 -5.71 42.17 5.83
C ALA A 198 -7.08 42.30 6.50
N TRP A 199 -7.74 41.19 6.83
CA TRP A 199 -8.98 41.19 7.60
C TRP A 199 -8.79 41.77 9.00
N LYS A 200 -7.69 41.43 9.70
CA LYS A 200 -7.35 42.03 11.02
C LYS A 200 -7.20 43.54 10.92
N LYS A 201 -6.50 44.04 9.89
CA LYS A 201 -6.35 45.49 9.65
C LYS A 201 -7.68 46.16 9.36
N LEU A 202 -8.51 45.58 8.49
CA LEU A 202 -9.84 46.09 8.17
C LEU A 202 -10.74 46.11 9.42
N ARG A 203 -10.63 45.09 10.30
CA ARG A 203 -11.34 45.00 11.59
C ARG A 203 -10.90 46.09 12.57
N LEU A 204 -9.61 46.43 12.61
CA LEU A 204 -9.10 47.50 13.47
C LEU A 204 -9.60 48.87 13.01
N VAL A 205 -9.53 49.14 11.70
CA VAL A 205 -10.06 50.37 11.08
C VAL A 205 -11.59 50.45 11.20
N GLY A 206 -12.29 49.31 11.04
CA GLY A 206 -13.74 49.22 11.23
C GLY A 206 -14.17 49.48 12.68
N ARG A 207 -13.35 49.07 13.68
CA ARG A 207 -13.59 49.37 15.10
C ARG A 207 -13.52 50.87 15.41
N GLU A 208 -12.64 51.61 14.74
CA GLU A 208 -12.57 53.08 14.89
C GLU A 208 -13.75 53.82 14.22
N LEU A 209 -14.46 53.18 13.27
CA LEU A 209 -15.63 53.76 12.62
C LEU A 209 -16.99 53.30 13.20
N TRP A 210 -17.04 52.21 13.98
CA TRP A 210 -18.29 51.55 14.41
C TRP A 210 -18.16 51.09 15.89
N GLU A 211 -18.26 52.03 16.83
CA GLU A 211 -18.14 51.77 18.28
C GLU A 211 -19.31 50.97 18.89
N ASP A 212 -20.39 50.69 18.13
CA ASP A 212 -21.67 50.22 18.70
C ASP A 212 -21.86 48.68 18.72
N GLN A 213 -20.83 47.88 18.41
CA GLN A 213 -20.96 46.40 18.30
C GLN A 213 -19.83 45.60 18.98
N ALA A 214 -19.31 46.06 20.12
CA ALA A 214 -18.29 45.31 20.87
C ALA A 214 -18.76 43.92 21.35
N ASP A 215 -20.05 43.75 21.63
CA ASP A 215 -20.63 42.49 22.10
C ASP A 215 -20.72 41.41 20.99
N SER A 216 -20.79 41.79 19.70
CA SER A 216 -20.86 40.82 18.59
C SER A 216 -19.52 40.15 18.33
N VAL A 217 -18.40 40.82 18.65
CA VAL A 217 -17.03 40.37 18.39
C VAL A 217 -16.64 39.17 19.26
N THR A 218 -17.09 39.14 20.52
CA THR A 218 -16.82 38.04 21.46
C THR A 218 -17.67 36.80 21.15
N GLU A 219 -18.90 36.99 20.65
CA GLU A 219 -19.78 35.91 20.18
C GLU A 219 -19.32 35.29 18.84
N LEU A 220 -18.57 36.05 18.03
CA LEU A 220 -17.91 35.60 16.81
C LEU A 220 -16.60 34.82 17.08
N GLU A 221 -15.95 35.04 18.22
CA GLU A 221 -14.70 34.34 18.59
C GLU A 221 -14.96 32.93 19.17
N SER A 222 -16.09 32.74 19.86
CA SER A 222 -16.56 31.43 20.34
C SER A 222 -17.13 30.51 19.24
N ARG A 223 -17.33 31.03 18.02
CA ARG A 223 -17.79 30.27 16.83
C ARG A 223 -16.67 29.93 15.82
N ARG A 224 -15.41 30.17 16.15
CA ARG A 224 -14.29 29.87 15.25
C ARG A 224 -14.08 28.36 15.14
N LEU A 225 -14.40 27.82 13.96
CA LEU A 225 -14.08 26.44 13.58
C LEU A 225 -12.55 26.23 13.54
N PRO A 226 -12.05 25.06 13.94
CA PRO A 226 -10.65 24.69 13.72
C PRO A 226 -10.26 24.81 12.23
N ASP A 227 -9.06 25.30 11.95
CA ASP A 227 -8.63 25.51 10.57
C ASP A 227 -8.34 24.19 9.85
N ASN A 228 -7.65 23.28 10.54
CA ASN A 228 -7.14 21.99 10.08
C ASN A 228 -7.38 20.89 11.13
N ALA A 229 -7.32 19.63 10.72
CA ALA A 229 -7.31 18.47 11.59
C ALA A 229 -6.08 17.61 11.27
N ASP A 230 -5.34 17.20 12.29
CA ASP A 230 -4.08 16.47 12.22
C ASP A 230 -4.27 14.95 12.07
N SER A 231 -5.50 14.45 12.22
CA SER A 231 -5.86 13.06 11.91
C SER A 231 -7.32 12.92 11.44
N PRO A 232 -7.70 11.80 10.78
CA PRO A 232 -9.09 11.46 10.52
C PRO A 232 -9.94 11.44 11.80
N GLY A 233 -9.46 10.82 12.88
CA GLY A 233 -10.12 10.82 14.19
C GLY A 233 -10.42 12.22 14.71
N GLU A 234 -9.45 13.13 14.65
CA GLU A 234 -9.65 14.52 15.06
C GLU A 234 -10.64 15.25 14.14
N ALA A 235 -10.60 15.01 12.83
CA ALA A 235 -11.57 15.59 11.90
C ALA A 235 -13.01 15.14 12.22
N ALA A 236 -13.19 13.90 12.66
CA ALA A 236 -14.49 13.40 13.11
C ALA A 236 -14.94 14.11 14.40
N LEU A 237 -14.05 14.20 15.40
CA LEU A 237 -14.33 14.92 16.65
C LEU A 237 -14.79 16.36 16.37
N TYR A 238 -14.05 17.10 15.52
CA TYR A 238 -14.41 18.46 15.15
C TYR A 238 -15.75 18.55 14.43
N ALA A 239 -16.07 17.58 13.57
CA ALA A 239 -17.35 17.57 12.87
C ALA A 239 -18.52 17.30 13.83
N GLN A 240 -18.33 16.40 14.80
CA GLN A 240 -19.32 16.06 15.82
C GLN A 240 -19.55 17.21 16.81
N GLU A 241 -18.50 17.94 17.16
CA GLU A 241 -18.57 19.06 18.10
C GLU A 241 -19.10 20.34 17.45
N TYR A 242 -18.56 20.71 16.28
CA TYR A 242 -18.76 22.05 15.74
C TYR A 242 -19.76 22.14 14.58
N LEU A 243 -20.14 21.04 13.94
CA LEU A 243 -20.97 21.05 12.72
C LEU A 243 -22.38 20.46 12.94
N ILE A 244 -22.79 20.25 14.20
CA ILE A 244 -24.03 19.55 14.59
C ILE A 244 -25.34 20.19 14.08
N ASP A 245 -25.31 21.48 13.77
CA ASP A 245 -26.48 22.25 13.32
C ASP A 245 -27.03 21.71 12.00
N PHE A 246 -26.15 21.41 11.05
CA PHE A 246 -26.52 20.95 9.70
C PHE A 246 -25.94 19.57 9.34
N LEU A 247 -25.11 18.99 10.22
CA LEU A 247 -24.52 17.66 10.06
C LEU A 247 -24.98 16.75 11.20
N SER A 248 -25.57 15.61 10.86
CA SER A 248 -25.82 14.52 11.81
C SER A 248 -24.72 13.48 11.66
N PHE A 249 -23.87 13.37 12.67
CA PHE A 249 -22.71 12.47 12.64
C PHE A 249 -22.60 11.68 13.96
N PRO A 250 -23.31 10.54 14.08
CA PRO A 250 -23.25 9.72 15.29
C PRO A 250 -21.90 8.98 15.40
N ASP A 251 -21.46 8.68 16.62
CA ASP A 251 -20.23 7.92 16.89
C ASP A 251 -20.22 6.56 16.17
N ASP A 252 -21.38 5.92 16.05
CA ASP A 252 -21.53 4.65 15.35
C ASP A 252 -21.18 4.72 13.85
N ALA A 253 -21.15 5.91 13.24
CA ALA A 253 -20.70 6.07 11.85
C ALA A 253 -19.17 6.00 11.73
N CYS A 254 -18.42 6.26 12.80
CA CYS A 254 -16.96 6.13 12.83
C CYS A 254 -16.55 4.66 12.90
N LYS A 255 -15.80 4.17 11.91
CA LYS A 255 -15.37 2.77 11.80
C LYS A 255 -13.87 2.67 11.60
N ASP A 256 -13.21 1.95 12.50
CA ASP A 256 -11.77 1.65 12.47
C ASP A 256 -10.90 2.91 12.23
N LEU A 257 -11.21 4.02 12.92
CA LEU A 257 -10.46 5.27 12.76
C LEU A 257 -9.00 5.12 13.23
N ASP A 258 -8.75 4.31 14.26
CA ASP A 258 -7.39 4.02 14.76
C ASP A 258 -6.47 3.45 13.65
N ASP A 259 -7.01 2.65 12.73
CA ASP A 259 -6.25 2.06 11.62
C ASP A 259 -5.83 3.10 10.58
N ILE A 260 -6.61 4.17 10.39
CA ILE A 260 -6.32 5.23 9.43
C ILE A 260 -5.55 6.40 10.08
N ASP A 261 -5.67 6.58 11.40
CA ASP A 261 -4.90 7.55 12.18
C ASP A 261 -3.43 7.12 12.36
N THR A 262 -3.14 5.82 12.28
CA THR A 262 -1.78 5.27 12.34
C THR A 262 -1.06 5.22 10.99
N ALA A 263 -1.74 5.57 9.90
CA ALA A 263 -1.14 5.60 8.56
C ALA A 263 -0.15 6.77 8.39
N VAL A 264 0.81 6.61 7.49
CA VAL A 264 1.81 7.67 7.19
C VAL A 264 1.11 8.93 6.66
N GLU A 265 -0.01 8.75 5.97
CA GLU A 265 -0.82 9.81 5.35
C GLU A 265 -1.90 10.38 6.29
N ALA A 266 -1.95 9.97 7.57
CA ALA A 266 -3.01 10.34 8.51
C ALA A 266 -3.26 11.86 8.53
N ARG A 267 -2.22 12.68 8.64
CA ARG A 267 -2.38 14.15 8.63
C ARG A 267 -3.10 14.66 7.37
N ALA A 268 -2.66 14.23 6.20
CA ALA A 268 -3.27 14.65 4.94
C ALA A 268 -4.73 14.17 4.81
N TRP A 269 -5.02 12.97 5.31
CA TRP A 269 -6.38 12.44 5.36
C TRP A 269 -7.27 13.17 6.38
N GLY A 270 -6.72 13.61 7.51
CA GLY A 270 -7.39 14.45 8.50
C GLY A 270 -7.83 15.79 7.91
N GLU A 271 -6.89 16.52 7.33
CA GLU A 271 -7.15 17.82 6.68
C GLU A 271 -8.19 17.71 5.56
N THR A 272 -8.09 16.64 4.75
CA THR A 272 -9.02 16.39 3.64
C THR A 272 -10.40 15.97 4.12
N SER A 273 -10.49 15.15 5.18
CA SER A 273 -11.75 14.75 5.81
C SER A 273 -12.44 15.96 6.44
N TRP A 274 -11.69 16.80 7.15
CA TRP A 274 -12.21 18.03 7.75
C TRP A 274 -12.77 18.99 6.70
N ARG A 275 -12.07 19.16 5.57
CA ARG A 275 -12.60 19.89 4.41
C ARG A 275 -13.91 19.28 3.91
N GLY A 276 -14.01 17.95 3.86
CA GLY A 276 -15.20 17.23 3.42
C GLY A 276 -16.39 17.49 4.33
N PHE A 277 -16.21 17.41 5.65
CA PHE A 277 -17.27 17.70 6.62
C PHE A 277 -17.75 19.15 6.56
N ARG A 278 -16.84 20.13 6.42
CA ARG A 278 -17.21 21.54 6.21
C ARG A 278 -18.01 21.75 4.93
N ALA A 279 -17.67 21.04 3.86
CA ALA A 279 -18.41 21.10 2.60
C ALA A 279 -19.84 20.53 2.74
N LEU A 280 -19.98 19.37 3.40
CA LEU A 280 -21.28 18.75 3.66
C LEU A 280 -22.14 19.59 4.60
N HIS A 281 -21.54 20.21 5.62
CA HIS A 281 -22.22 21.15 6.49
C HIS A 281 -22.74 22.39 5.75
N ALA A 282 -21.91 23.01 4.90
CA ALA A 282 -22.32 24.14 4.06
C ALA A 282 -23.43 23.75 3.06
N TYR A 283 -23.40 22.51 2.56
CA TYR A 283 -24.50 22.00 1.74
C TYR A 283 -25.77 21.75 2.57
N GLY A 284 -25.66 21.28 3.80
CA GLY A 284 -26.78 21.19 4.74
C GLY A 284 -27.47 22.54 4.97
N GLN A 285 -26.69 23.62 5.12
CA GLN A 285 -27.21 24.98 5.17
C GLN A 285 -27.99 25.36 3.90
N ALA A 286 -27.47 24.99 2.73
CA ALA A 286 -28.15 25.24 1.47
C ALA A 286 -29.45 24.41 1.34
N LEU A 287 -29.48 23.18 1.84
CA LEU A 287 -30.69 22.34 1.89
C LEU A 287 -31.79 22.93 2.76
N ALA A 288 -31.44 23.58 3.86
CA ALA A 288 -32.37 24.29 4.74
C ALA A 288 -32.87 25.62 4.15
N GLY A 289 -32.26 26.09 3.06
CA GLY A 289 -32.64 27.32 2.36
C GLY A 289 -33.90 27.18 1.51
N ALA A 290 -34.37 28.31 0.97
CA ALA A 290 -35.56 28.36 0.12
C ALA A 290 -35.31 27.84 -1.31
N GLU A 291 -34.11 28.07 -1.84
CA GLU A 291 -33.71 27.62 -3.17
C GLU A 291 -33.30 26.15 -3.14
N ASP A 292 -33.63 25.41 -4.21
CA ASP A 292 -33.20 24.02 -4.34
C ASP A 292 -31.72 23.97 -4.78
N PRO A 293 -30.80 23.50 -3.93
CA PRO A 293 -29.38 23.45 -4.28
C PRO A 293 -29.07 22.33 -5.30
N GLY A 294 -30.03 21.46 -5.63
CA GLY A 294 -29.81 20.27 -6.44
C GLY A 294 -28.95 19.24 -5.70
N SER A 295 -28.33 18.32 -6.45
CA SER A 295 -27.42 17.32 -5.87
C SER A 295 -26.17 17.95 -5.27
N PHE A 296 -25.52 17.30 -4.29
CA PHE A 296 -24.26 17.80 -3.72
C PHE A 296 -23.19 18.05 -4.79
N TRP A 297 -23.13 17.21 -5.82
CA TRP A 297 -22.25 17.42 -6.97
C TRP A 297 -22.54 18.75 -7.68
N THR A 298 -23.80 18.94 -8.10
CA THR A 298 -24.25 20.14 -8.81
C THR A 298 -24.05 21.40 -7.97
N TRP A 299 -24.30 21.30 -6.67
CA TRP A 299 -24.08 22.40 -5.74
C TRP A 299 -22.60 22.76 -5.63
N CYS A 300 -21.71 21.76 -5.56
CA CYS A 300 -20.27 22.01 -5.52
C CYS A 300 -19.74 22.72 -6.78
N GLU A 301 -20.25 22.37 -7.96
CA GLU A 301 -19.85 23.01 -9.23
C GLU A 301 -20.36 24.44 -9.37
N ASN A 302 -21.60 24.71 -8.93
CA ASN A 302 -22.30 25.94 -9.28
C ASN A 302 -22.35 26.99 -8.16
N SER A 303 -22.29 26.59 -6.89
CA SER A 303 -22.49 27.50 -5.74
C SER A 303 -21.40 28.56 -5.59
N ARG A 304 -20.19 28.29 -6.09
CA ARG A 304 -18.96 29.08 -5.83
C ARG A 304 -18.68 29.28 -4.33
N HIS A 305 -19.22 28.42 -3.48
CA HIS A 305 -19.06 28.50 -2.03
C HIS A 305 -17.60 28.24 -1.65
N SER A 306 -17.08 28.95 -0.64
CA SER A 306 -15.67 28.80 -0.20
C SER A 306 -15.33 27.38 0.29
N TYR A 307 -16.31 26.69 0.86
CA TYR A 307 -16.21 25.29 1.28
C TYR A 307 -16.65 24.27 0.23
N ALA A 308 -16.93 24.66 -1.02
CA ALA A 308 -17.32 23.70 -2.04
C ALA A 308 -16.27 22.59 -2.21
N TRP A 309 -16.74 21.34 -2.29
CA TRP A 309 -15.87 20.17 -2.50
C TRP A 309 -15.46 20.11 -3.97
N PRO A 310 -14.21 19.70 -4.29
CA PRO A 310 -13.80 19.47 -5.68
C PRO A 310 -14.56 18.29 -6.28
N ALA A 311 -15.68 18.56 -6.96
CA ALA A 311 -16.53 17.57 -7.61
C ALA A 311 -15.79 16.94 -8.81
N SER A 312 -15.20 15.77 -8.59
CA SER A 312 -14.61 14.93 -9.64
C SER A 312 -14.89 13.47 -9.35
N SER A 313 -14.90 12.63 -10.39
CA SER A 313 -15.16 11.18 -10.24
C SER A 313 -14.11 10.47 -9.35
N LYS A 314 -12.94 11.11 -9.16
CA LYS A 314 -11.87 10.66 -8.27
C LYS A 314 -12.11 11.01 -6.80
N LYS A 315 -12.89 12.06 -6.50
CA LYS A 315 -13.08 12.59 -5.13
C LYS A 315 -14.51 12.50 -4.60
N LEU A 316 -15.50 12.34 -5.48
CA LEU A 316 -16.92 12.28 -5.13
C LEU A 316 -17.61 11.24 -6.01
N ALA A 317 -18.51 10.47 -5.42
CA ALA A 317 -19.47 9.66 -6.15
C ALA A 317 -20.86 9.91 -5.56
N MET A 318 -21.84 10.24 -6.41
CA MET A 318 -23.24 10.38 -5.97
C MET A 318 -23.99 9.05 -5.99
N VAL A 319 -23.44 8.04 -6.64
CA VAL A 319 -24.07 6.74 -6.92
C VAL A 319 -23.00 5.65 -6.84
N GLU A 320 -23.35 4.48 -6.31
CA GLU A 320 -22.43 3.33 -6.22
C GLU A 320 -22.26 2.62 -7.56
N SER A 321 -21.17 1.86 -7.71
CA SER A 321 -20.91 1.13 -8.96
C SER A 321 -21.94 0.02 -9.23
N ASP A 322 -22.18 -0.27 -10.52
CA ASP A 322 -23.09 -1.35 -10.94
C ASP A 322 -22.68 -2.72 -10.37
N SER A 323 -21.38 -2.94 -10.17
CA SER A 323 -20.87 -4.18 -9.58
C SER A 323 -21.31 -4.35 -8.12
N VAL A 324 -21.30 -3.26 -7.34
CA VAL A 324 -21.77 -3.26 -5.95
C VAL A 324 -23.28 -3.44 -5.90
N LYS A 325 -24.02 -2.75 -6.77
CA LYS A 325 -25.49 -2.81 -6.83
C LYS A 325 -26.05 -4.19 -7.13
N ARG A 326 -25.38 -4.94 -8.02
CA ARG A 326 -25.81 -6.28 -8.43
C ARG A 326 -25.50 -7.38 -7.40
N SER A 327 -24.73 -7.06 -6.36
CA SER A 327 -24.31 -8.02 -5.33
C SER A 327 -24.94 -7.66 -3.98
N ASP A 328 -25.93 -8.44 -3.53
CA ASP A 328 -26.60 -8.23 -2.25
C ASP A 328 -25.62 -8.15 -1.07
N ARG A 329 -24.52 -8.93 -1.14
CA ARG A 329 -23.48 -8.94 -0.11
C ARG A 329 -22.67 -7.64 -0.07
N LEU A 330 -22.33 -7.08 -1.23
CA LEU A 330 -21.63 -5.79 -1.31
C LEU A 330 -22.55 -4.63 -0.98
N ARG A 331 -23.82 -4.72 -1.41
CA ARG A 331 -24.87 -3.76 -1.11
C ARG A 331 -25.18 -3.68 0.39
N ALA A 332 -25.21 -4.82 1.09
CA ALA A 332 -25.40 -4.87 2.54
C ALA A 332 -24.32 -4.11 3.32
N LYS A 333 -23.10 -3.97 2.78
CA LYS A 333 -22.02 -3.18 3.39
C LYS A 333 -22.23 -1.66 3.30
N ARG A 334 -23.26 -1.19 2.57
CA ARG A 334 -23.64 0.23 2.42
C ARG A 334 -24.93 0.58 3.16
N VAL A 335 -25.41 -0.33 3.99
CA VAL A 335 -26.51 -0.06 4.92
C VAL A 335 -25.88 0.49 6.19
N PHE A 336 -26.15 1.77 6.45
CA PHE A 336 -25.50 2.53 7.51
C PHE A 336 -26.53 3.10 8.49
N PRO A 337 -26.14 3.37 9.74
CA PRO A 337 -27.03 4.00 10.71
C PRO A 337 -27.52 5.37 10.22
N VAL A 338 -28.76 5.69 10.53
CA VAL A 338 -29.37 7.01 10.29
C VAL A 338 -30.37 7.31 11.40
N ASP A 339 -30.73 8.58 11.59
CA ASP A 339 -31.79 8.97 12.51
C ASP A 339 -33.11 8.28 12.13
N ARG A 340 -33.84 7.80 13.15
CA ARG A 340 -35.16 7.17 12.96
C ARG A 340 -36.21 8.12 12.40
N ALA A 341 -35.98 9.43 12.53
CA ALA A 341 -36.79 10.45 11.86
C ALA A 341 -36.66 10.39 10.33
N VAL A 342 -35.53 9.89 9.80
CA VAL A 342 -35.30 9.72 8.36
C VAL A 342 -35.80 8.36 7.88
N ASP A 343 -35.42 7.29 8.58
CA ASP A 343 -35.89 5.94 8.28
C ASP A 343 -36.26 5.20 9.58
N PRO A 344 -37.50 4.72 9.76
CA PRO A 344 -37.95 4.08 11.00
C PRO A 344 -37.10 2.88 11.45
N SER A 345 -36.41 2.19 10.52
CA SER A 345 -35.52 1.07 10.85
C SER A 345 -34.23 1.51 11.56
N GLY A 346 -33.87 2.79 11.49
CA GLY A 346 -32.62 3.35 12.01
C GLY A 346 -31.40 3.06 11.14
N SER A 347 -31.59 2.53 9.93
CA SER A 347 -30.51 2.30 8.97
C SER A 347 -31.01 2.46 7.53
N ILE A 348 -30.14 2.93 6.64
CA ILE A 348 -30.52 3.13 5.24
C ILE A 348 -29.36 2.81 4.31
N TYR A 349 -29.70 2.37 3.10
CA TYR A 349 -28.72 2.17 2.04
C TYR A 349 -28.25 3.54 1.51
N MET A 350 -26.97 3.87 1.70
CA MET A 350 -26.38 5.12 1.22
C MET A 350 -25.39 4.84 0.08
N GLU A 351 -25.51 5.60 -1.00
CA GLU A 351 -24.64 5.47 -2.18
C GLU A 351 -23.63 6.61 -2.29
N ALA A 352 -24.06 7.83 -1.93
CA ALA A 352 -23.25 9.01 -2.07
C ALA A 352 -22.09 8.98 -1.08
N HIS A 353 -20.87 9.19 -1.58
CA HIS A 353 -19.68 9.17 -0.75
C HIS A 353 -18.53 10.04 -1.26
N LEU A 354 -17.76 10.56 -0.32
CA LEU A 354 -16.49 11.24 -0.57
C LEU A 354 -15.34 10.22 -0.56
N LYS A 355 -14.37 10.44 -1.45
CA LYS A 355 -13.13 9.68 -1.54
C LYS A 355 -12.01 10.58 -1.04
N ILE A 356 -11.52 10.32 0.17
CA ILE A 356 -10.54 11.18 0.85
C ILE A 356 -9.15 11.03 0.22
N ALA A 357 -8.84 9.84 -0.27
CA ALA A 357 -7.62 9.55 -1.01
C ALA A 357 -7.89 8.94 -2.38
N GLU A 358 -7.05 9.32 -3.35
CA GLU A 358 -7.02 8.73 -4.69
C GLU A 358 -6.27 7.37 -4.66
N GLY A 359 -6.60 6.44 -5.56
CA GLY A 359 -5.88 5.17 -5.71
C GLY A 359 -6.48 3.93 -5.02
N GLY A 360 -7.56 4.07 -4.24
CA GLY A 360 -8.37 2.92 -3.81
C GLY A 360 -7.71 1.96 -2.81
N GLY A 361 -6.63 2.38 -2.14
CA GLY A 361 -5.96 1.59 -1.11
C GLY A 361 -6.91 1.13 0.00
N VAL A 362 -6.59 0.00 0.65
CA VAL A 362 -7.45 -0.62 1.68
C VAL A 362 -7.73 0.30 2.87
N LEU A 363 -6.79 1.19 3.21
CA LEU A 363 -6.95 2.17 4.29
C LEU A 363 -7.47 3.53 3.81
N ALA A 364 -7.62 3.75 2.50
CA ALA A 364 -8.07 5.04 1.97
C ALA A 364 -9.46 5.40 2.54
N PRO A 365 -9.61 6.52 3.28
CA PRO A 365 -10.86 6.79 3.97
C PRO A 365 -12.01 7.12 3.02
N ARG A 366 -13.23 6.74 3.42
CA ARG A 366 -14.49 7.06 2.74
C ARG A 366 -15.48 7.65 3.72
N ILE A 367 -16.22 8.66 3.26
CA ILE A 367 -17.33 9.28 4.00
C ILE A 367 -18.61 9.02 3.22
N TYR A 368 -19.50 8.16 3.70
CA TYR A 368 -20.83 7.99 3.11
C TYR A 368 -21.82 8.93 3.79
N PHE A 369 -22.65 9.56 2.97
CA PHE A 369 -23.59 10.55 3.44
C PHE A 369 -24.94 10.48 2.73
N LEU A 370 -25.97 10.98 3.41
CA LEU A 370 -27.33 11.11 2.91
C LEU A 370 -27.84 12.53 3.18
N PRO A 371 -28.08 13.36 2.16
CA PRO A 371 -28.74 14.65 2.35
C PRO A 371 -30.25 14.47 2.53
N SER A 372 -30.85 15.21 3.46
CA SER A 372 -32.30 15.31 3.62
C SER A 372 -32.74 16.76 3.54
N ARG A 373 -33.58 17.05 2.54
CA ARG A 373 -34.20 18.37 2.38
C ARG A 373 -35.26 18.63 3.45
N GLU A 374 -35.97 17.58 3.88
CA GLU A 374 -37.04 17.70 4.88
C GLU A 374 -36.50 18.16 6.22
N THR A 375 -35.32 17.65 6.61
CA THR A 375 -34.70 18.04 7.88
C THR A 375 -33.68 19.16 7.73
N GLY A 376 -33.33 19.55 6.51
CA GLY A 376 -32.25 20.52 6.24
C GLY A 376 -30.88 20.06 6.75
N LYS A 377 -30.63 18.74 6.79
CA LYS A 377 -29.39 18.17 7.34
C LYS A 377 -28.77 17.16 6.38
N VAL A 378 -27.46 16.98 6.54
CA VAL A 378 -26.72 15.88 5.93
C VAL A 378 -26.37 14.84 7.00
N TYR A 379 -26.71 13.58 6.77
CA TYR A 379 -26.46 12.47 7.67
C TYR A 379 -25.21 11.73 7.23
N ILE A 380 -24.23 11.59 8.11
CA ILE A 380 -23.04 10.77 7.90
C ILE A 380 -23.33 9.36 8.41
N GLY A 381 -23.42 8.40 7.49
CA GLY A 381 -23.67 7.00 7.85
C GLY A 381 -22.38 6.20 8.08
N TYR A 382 -21.27 6.64 7.47
CA TYR A 382 -19.99 5.95 7.57
C TYR A 382 -18.83 6.90 7.39
N PHE A 383 -17.83 6.79 8.26
CA PHE A 383 -16.49 7.33 8.08
C PHE A 383 -15.46 6.29 8.51
N GLY A 384 -14.62 5.83 7.58
CA GLY A 384 -13.64 4.79 7.86
C GLY A 384 -12.92 4.28 6.62
N PRO A 385 -12.07 3.25 6.76
CA PRO A 385 -11.23 2.74 5.67
C PRO A 385 -12.04 2.01 4.58
N HIS A 386 -11.56 2.07 3.34
CA HIS A 386 -12.20 1.41 2.19
C HIS A 386 -12.34 -0.11 2.34
N LYS A 387 -11.49 -0.78 3.11
CA LYS A 387 -11.56 -2.25 3.36
C LYS A 387 -12.91 -2.74 3.88
N ASN A 388 -13.66 -1.89 4.60
CA ASN A 388 -14.98 -2.25 5.16
C ASN A 388 -16.11 -2.14 4.12
N VAL A 389 -15.86 -1.37 3.06
CA VAL A 389 -16.78 -1.07 1.96
C VAL A 389 -16.09 -1.42 0.63
N PRO A 390 -15.67 -2.68 0.41
CA PRO A 390 -14.94 -3.03 -0.79
C PRO A 390 -15.86 -3.04 -2.01
N ASN A 391 -15.30 -2.84 -3.20
CA ASN A 391 -16.02 -2.89 -4.48
C ASN A 391 -16.04 -4.28 -5.12
N THR A 392 -15.21 -5.18 -4.61
CA THR A 392 -15.10 -6.59 -5.00
C THR A 392 -15.08 -7.46 -3.74
N LEU A 393 -15.67 -8.65 -3.81
CA LEU A 393 -15.54 -9.62 -2.73
C LEU A 393 -14.15 -10.25 -2.83
N ALA A 394 -13.43 -10.29 -1.71
CA ALA A 394 -12.14 -10.98 -1.58
C ALA A 394 -12.32 -12.50 -1.53
#